data_AF-A0A819GTB6-F1
#
_entry.id   AF-A0A819GTB6-F1
#
_cell.length_a   1.000
_cell.length_b   1.000
_cell.length_c   1.000
_cell.angle_alpha   90.00
_cell.angle_beta   90.00
_cell.angle_gamma   90.00
#
_symmetry.space_group_name_H-M   'P 1'
#
loop_
_entity.id
_entity.type
_entity.pdbx_description
1 polymer ?
#
loop_
_entity_poly.entity_id
_entity_poly.type
_entity_poly.pdbx_seq_one_letter_code
_entity_poly.pdbx_strand_id
1 'polypeptide(L)'
;MEFKIPPPHREYTRNKLLFLLYFSENEPTPSILYDNLCQQMRKITNEKFTVISDQKFNLTFQLFKVDLPCRSLSICIKQHNGYYCCSDCLQHGKTVGGTCVYYSLDEKQPTRSRRDYIDAATEAERNQNQISVFGAHGNSPLLSLFFNAQVNCPLDYMHLCSESAIGNQKIIVFFLLFISLPLILTFGTDAIISHFMLYFVAIRVMHLYENIEDVINVKPLLDKYREDISVVYQDEKLNLYSLHAHEYLVEQVLSHGALFAHGCFGDESFLGTLKRSRTENRRIPYQIFKSYLLRDWELNEEHTKATVNSIFIDEKIFDRSFVNLNVHHDHYNDFQLLNKIQFKEAMNENFSLYCRFQRGIVKFSSLLYSRIGSQLTNIISFKNTSCPVKKHKCFAIIIWYFHYESTNYAFIKLLICTDNVIRTTRTDELGNIAPSFIDRFYSVIDMNTSDLSIINVKHILHQCVIIPFYDLHLFSEVLCNYEHD
;
A
#
# COMPACT_ATOMS: atom_id res chain seq x y z
N MET A 1 25.04 -5.22 -9.94
CA MET A 1 24.22 -4.35 -9.06
C MET A 1 22.86 -4.26 -9.69
N GLU A 2 21.80 -4.51 -8.93
CA GLU A 2 20.43 -4.41 -9.43
C GLU A 2 19.93 -2.99 -9.21
N PHE A 3 19.55 -2.30 -10.29
CA PHE A 3 19.00 -0.95 -10.21
C PHE A 3 17.48 -1.03 -10.25
N LYS A 4 16.85 -0.87 -9.08
CA LYS A 4 15.40 -0.81 -8.93
C LYS A 4 15.01 0.50 -8.28
N ILE A 5 13.98 1.14 -8.82
CA ILE A 5 13.28 2.19 -8.09
C ILE A 5 12.69 1.53 -6.82
N PRO A 6 12.97 2.03 -5.61
CA PRO A 6 12.44 1.43 -4.39
C PRO A 6 10.91 1.46 -4.42
N PRO A 7 10.21 0.47 -3.83
CA PRO A 7 8.75 0.36 -3.97
C PRO A 7 7.96 1.64 -3.65
N PRO A 8 8.25 2.40 -2.57
CA PRO A 8 7.55 3.67 -2.30
C PRO A 8 7.66 4.70 -3.42
N HIS A 9 8.74 4.63 -4.22
CA HIS A 9 8.98 5.56 -5.31
C HIS A 9 8.29 5.15 -6.62
N ARG A 10 7.96 3.87 -6.81
CA ARG A 10 7.31 3.37 -8.05
C ARG A 10 5.92 3.97 -8.23
N GLU A 11 5.28 4.37 -7.15
CA GLU A 11 3.92 4.86 -7.14
C GLU A 11 3.79 6.35 -7.51
N TYR A 12 4.89 7.12 -7.51
CA TYR A 12 4.83 8.52 -7.93
C TYR A 12 4.62 8.66 -9.42
N THR A 13 3.71 9.56 -9.80
CA THR A 13 3.38 9.90 -11.19
C THR A 13 4.59 10.30 -12.03
N ARG A 14 5.59 10.96 -11.44
CA ARG A 14 6.85 11.34 -12.12
C ARG A 14 7.74 10.16 -12.51
N ASN A 15 7.60 9.02 -11.83
CA ASN A 15 8.37 7.81 -12.10
C ASN A 15 7.61 6.85 -13.03
N LYS A 16 6.51 7.31 -13.64
CA LYS A 16 5.65 6.52 -14.51
C LYS A 16 5.75 6.99 -15.94
N LEU A 17 6.03 6.03 -16.81
CA LEU A 17 6.09 6.25 -18.25
C LEU A 17 4.79 5.76 -18.89
N LEU A 18 4.22 6.59 -19.76
CA LEU A 18 3.05 6.22 -20.55
C LEU A 18 3.51 5.57 -21.86
N PHE A 19 3.32 4.26 -21.98
CA PHE A 19 3.75 3.48 -23.14
C PHE A 19 2.65 3.26 -24.19
N LEU A 20 1.38 3.24 -23.77
CA LEU A 20 0.25 2.93 -24.64
C LEU A 20 -0.98 3.76 -24.26
N LEU A 21 -1.65 4.30 -25.28
CA LEU A 21 -2.99 4.89 -25.16
C LEU A 21 -3.89 4.20 -26.18
N TYR A 22 -4.94 3.54 -25.70
CA TYR A 22 -5.97 2.94 -26.53
C TYR A 22 -7.26 3.75 -26.43
N PHE A 23 -7.89 4.06 -27.56
CA PHE A 23 -9.13 4.81 -27.60
C PHE A 23 -10.05 4.22 -28.67
N SER A 24 -11.15 3.63 -28.24
CA SER A 24 -12.14 2.95 -29.08
C SER A 24 -13.46 2.86 -28.31
N GLU A 25 -14.57 2.65 -29.02
CA GLU A 25 -15.86 2.31 -28.41
C GLU A 25 -15.90 0.83 -27.95
N ASN A 26 -15.10 -0.02 -28.57
CA ASN A 26 -14.99 -1.43 -28.25
C ASN A 26 -13.82 -1.70 -27.30
N GLU A 27 -13.96 -2.72 -26.45
CA GLU A 27 -12.84 -3.25 -25.68
C GLU A 27 -11.74 -3.77 -26.63
N PRO A 28 -10.46 -3.53 -26.31
CA PRO A 28 -9.38 -4.01 -27.13
C PRO A 28 -9.19 -5.52 -26.98
N THR A 29 -8.75 -6.20 -28.04
CA THR A 29 -8.25 -7.56 -27.91
C THR A 29 -6.86 -7.57 -27.23
N PRO A 30 -6.48 -8.64 -26.52
CA PRO A 30 -5.15 -8.74 -25.90
C PRO A 30 -4.01 -8.56 -26.91
N SER A 31 -4.15 -9.11 -28.11
CA SER A 31 -3.18 -8.98 -29.20
C SER A 31 -2.97 -7.52 -29.63
N ILE A 32 -4.05 -6.75 -29.78
CA ILE A 32 -3.98 -5.34 -30.17
C ILE A 32 -3.23 -4.51 -29.11
N LEU A 33 -3.43 -4.79 -27.82
CA LEU A 33 -2.75 -4.07 -26.75
C LEU A 33 -1.28 -4.45 -26.62
N TYR A 34 -0.99 -5.75 -26.65
CA TYR A 34 0.25 -6.27 -26.08
C TYR A 34 1.22 -6.84 -27.10
N ASP A 35 0.82 -7.26 -28.30
CA ASP A 35 1.75 -7.95 -29.22
C ASP A 35 2.93 -7.06 -29.62
N ASN A 36 2.65 -5.83 -30.07
CA ASN A 36 3.70 -4.89 -30.48
C ASN A 36 4.58 -4.49 -29.28
N LEU A 37 3.96 -4.20 -28.13
CA LEU A 37 4.67 -3.90 -26.88
C LEU A 37 5.60 -5.06 -26.52
N CYS A 38 5.10 -6.29 -26.46
CA CYS A 38 5.88 -7.47 -26.11
C CYS A 38 6.98 -7.76 -27.12
N GLN A 39 6.77 -7.49 -28.42
CA GLN A 39 7.83 -7.62 -29.43
C GLN A 39 8.94 -6.59 -29.23
N GLN A 40 8.60 -5.32 -28.98
CA GLN A 40 9.59 -4.27 -28.72
C GLN A 40 10.37 -4.55 -27.44
N MET A 41 9.65 -4.89 -26.37
CA MET A 41 10.24 -5.21 -25.08
C MET A 41 11.15 -6.45 -25.15
N ARG A 42 10.76 -7.49 -25.90
CA ARG A 42 11.63 -8.65 -26.18
C ARG A 42 12.93 -8.28 -26.90
N LYS A 43 12.88 -7.37 -27.88
CA LYS A 43 14.09 -6.93 -28.58
C LYS A 43 15.07 -6.30 -27.58
N ILE A 44 14.56 -5.44 -26.71
CA ILE A 44 15.35 -4.78 -25.67
C ILE A 44 15.95 -5.79 -24.69
N THR A 45 15.21 -6.83 -24.27
CA THR A 45 15.73 -7.82 -23.31
C THR A 45 16.64 -8.87 -23.93
N ASN A 46 16.48 -9.16 -25.23
CA ASN A 46 17.32 -10.12 -25.95
C ASN A 46 18.65 -9.51 -26.40
N GLU A 47 18.72 -8.18 -26.51
CA GLU A 47 20.01 -7.49 -26.58
C GLU A 47 20.78 -7.78 -25.29
N LYS A 48 21.95 -8.43 -25.41
CA LYS A 48 22.75 -8.85 -24.25
C LYS A 48 23.00 -7.72 -23.26
N PHE A 49 23.02 -6.46 -23.73
CA PHE A 49 23.17 -5.27 -22.92
C PHE A 49 22.53 -4.06 -23.60
N THR A 50 21.74 -3.29 -22.86
CA THR A 50 21.42 -1.90 -23.22
C THR A 50 22.54 -0.99 -22.72
N VAL A 51 23.10 -0.14 -23.59
CA VAL A 51 24.16 0.80 -23.20
C VAL A 51 23.54 2.13 -22.79
N ILE A 52 23.73 2.51 -21.52
CA ILE A 52 23.32 3.80 -20.98
C ILE A 52 24.56 4.43 -20.36
N SER A 53 24.97 5.61 -20.84
CA SER A 53 26.14 6.34 -20.32
C SER A 53 27.41 5.47 -20.23
N ASP A 54 27.74 4.77 -21.31
CA ASP A 54 28.88 3.83 -21.45
C ASP A 54 28.84 2.61 -20.52
N GLN A 55 27.76 2.41 -19.76
CA GLN A 55 27.54 1.24 -18.94
C GLN A 55 26.55 0.28 -19.60
N LYS A 56 26.81 -1.01 -19.43
CA LYS A 56 26.02 -2.10 -20.00
C LYS A 56 25.04 -2.65 -18.97
N PHE A 57 23.75 -2.62 -19.28
CA PHE A 57 22.67 -3.08 -18.40
C PHE A 57 21.90 -4.24 -19.02
N ASN A 58 21.55 -5.23 -18.21
CA ASN A 58 20.58 -6.26 -18.58
C ASN A 58 19.23 -5.81 -18.07
N LEU A 59 18.25 -5.70 -18.96
CA LEU A 59 16.89 -5.36 -18.59
C LEU A 59 16.06 -6.63 -18.43
N THR A 60 15.25 -6.67 -17.38
CA THR A 60 14.33 -7.78 -17.10
C THR A 60 12.99 -7.22 -16.64
N PHE A 61 11.90 -7.72 -17.23
CA PHE A 61 10.56 -7.41 -16.76
C PHE A 61 10.21 -8.32 -15.59
N GLN A 62 9.78 -7.71 -14.48
CA GLN A 62 9.50 -8.45 -13.26
C GLN A 62 8.03 -8.84 -13.14
N LEU A 63 7.14 -7.88 -13.38
CA LEU A 63 5.74 -7.99 -13.04
C LEU A 63 4.87 -7.12 -13.95
N PHE A 64 3.64 -7.57 -14.17
CA PHE A 64 2.61 -6.90 -14.96
C PHE A 64 1.36 -6.71 -14.07
N LYS A 65 1.25 -5.53 -13.45
CA LYS A 65 0.18 -5.22 -12.48
C LYS A 65 -1.07 -4.71 -13.20
N VAL A 66 -2.21 -5.34 -12.92
CA VAL A 66 -3.53 -4.99 -13.47
C VAL A 66 -4.63 -5.45 -12.51
N ASP A 67 -5.80 -4.81 -12.58
CA ASP A 67 -6.99 -5.24 -11.86
C ASP A 67 -7.53 -6.60 -12.38
N LEU A 68 -8.52 -7.19 -11.72
CA LEU A 68 -9.01 -8.52 -12.09
C LEU A 68 -9.59 -8.63 -13.52
N PRO A 69 -10.45 -7.70 -13.99
CA PRO A 69 -10.91 -7.72 -15.38
C PRO A 69 -9.75 -7.64 -16.37
N CYS A 70 -8.85 -6.67 -16.21
CA CYS A 70 -7.71 -6.51 -17.12
C CYS A 70 -6.71 -7.66 -17.00
N ARG A 71 -6.57 -8.26 -15.81
CA ARG A 71 -5.78 -9.48 -15.59
C ARG A 71 -6.30 -10.63 -16.43
N SER A 72 -7.61 -10.91 -16.37
CA SER A 72 -8.23 -11.98 -17.16
C SER A 72 -8.04 -11.79 -18.66
N LEU A 73 -8.17 -10.54 -19.14
CA LEU A 73 -7.87 -10.16 -20.53
C LEU A 73 -6.39 -10.38 -20.87
N SER A 74 -5.47 -9.91 -20.02
CA SER A 74 -4.03 -9.94 -20.25
C SER A 74 -3.48 -11.37 -20.32
N ILE A 75 -3.97 -12.27 -19.48
CA ILE A 75 -3.55 -13.68 -19.45
C ILE A 75 -4.50 -14.60 -20.23
N CYS A 76 -5.46 -14.04 -20.99
CA CYS A 76 -6.39 -14.77 -21.85
C CYS A 76 -7.17 -15.88 -21.12
N ILE A 77 -7.69 -15.60 -19.93
CA ILE A 77 -8.57 -16.51 -19.17
C ILE A 77 -9.95 -15.89 -18.93
N LYS A 78 -10.93 -16.71 -18.57
CA LYS A 78 -12.27 -16.27 -18.17
C LYS A 78 -12.20 -15.24 -17.04
N GLN A 79 -13.10 -14.26 -17.10
CA GLN A 79 -13.28 -13.27 -16.04
C GLN A 79 -13.67 -13.92 -14.71
N HIS A 80 -13.52 -13.17 -13.61
CA HIS A 80 -13.72 -13.63 -12.22
C HIS A 80 -15.08 -14.27 -11.94
N ASN A 81 -16.12 -13.99 -12.73
CA ASN A 81 -17.44 -14.61 -12.63
C ASN A 81 -17.62 -15.92 -13.44
N GLY A 82 -16.61 -16.34 -14.20
CA GLY A 82 -16.66 -17.54 -15.03
C GLY A 82 -16.31 -18.81 -14.25
N TYR A 83 -16.61 -19.97 -14.83
CA TYR A 83 -16.08 -21.26 -14.37
C TYR A 83 -14.60 -21.43 -14.74
N TYR A 84 -13.81 -22.07 -13.88
CA TYR A 84 -12.36 -22.25 -14.06
C TYR A 84 -11.60 -20.93 -14.28
N CYS A 85 -12.07 -19.82 -13.69
CA CYS A 85 -11.47 -18.51 -13.91
C CYS A 85 -10.18 -18.28 -13.11
N CYS A 86 -9.89 -19.12 -12.11
CA CYS A 86 -8.66 -19.02 -11.33
C CYS A 86 -7.43 -19.32 -12.18
N SER A 87 -6.44 -18.43 -12.15
CA SER A 87 -5.17 -18.62 -12.86
C SER A 87 -4.26 -19.66 -12.22
N ASP A 88 -4.47 -19.97 -10.93
CA ASP A 88 -3.53 -20.71 -10.11
C ASP A 88 -4.01 -22.13 -9.81
N CYS A 89 -5.31 -22.42 -9.94
CA CYS A 89 -5.86 -23.77 -9.83
C CYS A 89 -6.88 -24.11 -10.92
N LEU A 90 -7.29 -25.38 -10.94
CA LEU A 90 -8.31 -25.93 -11.82
C LEU A 90 -9.67 -26.12 -11.12
N GLN A 91 -9.94 -25.39 -10.04
CA GLN A 91 -11.24 -25.47 -9.36
C GLN A 91 -12.37 -25.02 -10.29
N HIS A 92 -13.42 -25.82 -10.36
CA HIS A 92 -14.66 -25.45 -11.02
C HIS A 92 -15.56 -24.65 -10.07
N GLY A 93 -15.97 -23.45 -10.48
CA GLY A 93 -16.96 -22.66 -9.74
C GLY A 93 -18.35 -23.31 -9.77
N LYS A 94 -19.21 -22.96 -8.82
CA LYS A 94 -20.62 -23.38 -8.78
C LYS A 94 -21.52 -22.16 -8.90
N THR A 95 -22.66 -22.26 -9.57
CA THR A 95 -23.61 -21.14 -9.65
C THR A 95 -24.62 -21.21 -8.51
N VAL A 96 -24.68 -20.14 -7.71
CA VAL A 96 -25.64 -19.95 -6.61
C VAL A 96 -26.38 -18.64 -6.83
N GLY A 97 -27.68 -18.73 -7.09
CA GLY A 97 -28.53 -17.54 -7.29
C GLY A 97 -28.04 -16.60 -8.41
N GLY A 98 -27.48 -17.15 -9.49
CA GLY A 98 -26.94 -16.39 -10.63
C GLY A 98 -25.48 -15.94 -10.47
N THR A 99 -24.87 -16.14 -9.31
CA THR A 99 -23.47 -15.79 -9.03
C THR A 99 -22.59 -17.04 -9.06
N CYS A 100 -21.42 -16.96 -9.71
CA CYS A 100 -20.42 -18.01 -9.64
C CYS A 100 -19.64 -17.90 -8.33
N VAL A 101 -19.61 -18.97 -7.56
CA VAL A 101 -18.95 -19.08 -6.25
C VAL A 101 -17.93 -20.22 -6.23
N TYR A 102 -16.94 -20.07 -5.36
CA TYR A 102 -15.77 -20.92 -5.19
C TYR A 102 -15.64 -21.29 -3.71
N TYR A 103 -16.20 -22.43 -3.34
CA TYR A 103 -16.12 -22.92 -1.97
C TYR A 103 -14.69 -23.31 -1.60
N SER A 104 -14.32 -23.08 -0.34
CA SER A 104 -13.16 -23.75 0.27
C SER A 104 -13.46 -25.25 0.34
N LEU A 105 -12.54 -26.08 -0.16
CA LEU A 105 -12.71 -27.53 -0.23
C LEU A 105 -11.64 -28.19 0.66
N ASP A 106 -12.01 -29.29 1.32
CA ASP A 106 -11.08 -30.08 2.14
C ASP A 106 -9.91 -30.62 1.30
N GLU A 107 -10.19 -30.99 0.06
CA GLU A 107 -9.19 -31.44 -0.90
C GLU A 107 -8.62 -30.26 -1.70
N LYS A 108 -7.30 -30.07 -1.58
CA LYS A 108 -6.57 -29.08 -2.37
C LYS A 108 -6.79 -29.33 -3.86
N GLN A 109 -7.29 -28.31 -4.55
CA GLN A 109 -7.55 -28.40 -5.97
C GLN A 109 -6.24 -28.45 -6.77
N PRO A 110 -6.23 -29.14 -7.93
CA PRO A 110 -5.03 -29.22 -8.75
C PRO A 110 -4.54 -27.82 -9.13
N THR A 111 -3.26 -27.54 -8.87
CA THR A 111 -2.59 -26.31 -9.29
C THR A 111 -2.56 -26.28 -10.83
N ARG A 112 -2.91 -25.13 -11.41
CA ARG A 112 -2.81 -24.91 -12.86
C ARG A 112 -1.36 -24.64 -13.20
N SER A 113 -0.65 -25.65 -13.69
CA SER A 113 0.72 -25.44 -14.15
C SER A 113 0.76 -24.63 -15.45
N ARG A 114 1.94 -24.10 -15.77
CA ARG A 114 2.20 -23.46 -17.07
C ARG A 114 1.84 -24.38 -18.24
N ARG A 115 2.14 -25.67 -18.10
CA ARG A 115 1.85 -26.66 -19.15
C ARG A 115 0.34 -26.82 -19.34
N ASP A 116 -0.39 -26.98 -18.23
CA ASP A 116 -1.86 -27.11 -18.27
C ASP A 116 -2.51 -25.90 -18.92
N TYR A 117 -2.02 -24.69 -18.59
CA TYR A 117 -2.48 -23.45 -19.23
C TYR A 117 -2.22 -23.43 -20.74
N ILE A 118 -0.99 -23.75 -21.17
CA ILE A 118 -0.63 -23.73 -22.61
C ILE A 118 -1.43 -24.78 -23.38
N ASP A 119 -1.56 -26.00 -22.84
CA ASP A 119 -2.30 -27.08 -23.48
C ASP A 119 -3.78 -26.68 -23.67
N ALA A 120 -4.41 -26.11 -22.63
CA ALA A 120 -5.77 -25.61 -22.70
C ALA A 120 -5.92 -24.39 -23.64
N ALA A 121 -4.98 -23.45 -23.62
CA ALA A 121 -4.95 -22.28 -24.48
C ALA A 121 -4.83 -22.66 -25.96
N THR A 122 -3.92 -23.58 -26.30
CA THR A 122 -3.74 -24.09 -27.66
C THR A 122 -4.96 -24.88 -28.13
N GLU A 123 -5.63 -25.62 -27.24
CA GLU A 123 -6.90 -26.28 -27.58
C GLU A 123 -8.02 -25.27 -27.85
N ALA A 124 -8.12 -24.20 -27.05
CA ALA A 124 -9.08 -23.12 -27.30
C ALA A 124 -8.83 -22.43 -28.65
N GLU A 125 -7.57 -22.19 -29.02
CA GLU A 125 -7.17 -21.63 -30.31
C GLU A 125 -7.54 -22.52 -31.50
N ARG A 126 -7.39 -23.85 -31.36
CA ARG A 126 -7.83 -24.82 -32.38
C ARG A 126 -9.34 -24.74 -32.61
N ASN A 127 -10.10 -24.41 -31.57
CA ASN A 127 -11.54 -24.17 -31.62
C ASN A 127 -11.89 -22.71 -31.97
N GLN A 128 -10.96 -21.97 -32.58
CA GLN A 128 -11.13 -20.58 -33.01
C GLN A 128 -11.58 -19.64 -31.87
N ASN A 129 -11.16 -19.92 -30.64
CA ASN A 129 -11.51 -19.19 -29.41
C ASN A 129 -13.03 -19.12 -29.14
N GLN A 130 -13.84 -19.96 -29.77
CA GLN A 130 -15.30 -19.98 -29.57
C GLN A 130 -15.68 -20.57 -28.22
N ILE A 131 -14.88 -21.50 -27.70
CA ILE A 131 -15.09 -22.18 -26.43
C ILE A 131 -13.80 -22.11 -25.61
N SER A 132 -13.93 -21.67 -24.36
CA SER A 132 -12.82 -21.74 -23.42
C SER A 132 -12.55 -23.18 -22.98
N VAL A 133 -11.30 -23.60 -22.89
CA VAL A 133 -10.91 -24.91 -22.34
C VAL A 133 -10.31 -24.68 -20.96
N PHE A 134 -10.87 -25.27 -19.91
CA PHE A 134 -10.50 -25.01 -18.50
C PHE A 134 -10.32 -23.51 -18.17
N GLY A 135 -11.19 -22.68 -18.76
CA GLY A 135 -11.17 -21.23 -18.56
C GLY A 135 -10.17 -20.45 -19.44
N ALA A 136 -9.26 -21.10 -20.17
CA ALA A 136 -8.38 -20.43 -21.12
C ALA A 136 -9.09 -20.15 -22.45
N HIS A 137 -8.89 -18.94 -23.00
CA HIS A 137 -9.42 -18.52 -24.30
C HIS A 137 -8.39 -18.56 -25.43
N GLY A 138 -7.10 -18.66 -25.10
CA GLY A 138 -6.00 -18.67 -26.05
C GLY A 138 -4.69 -18.32 -25.37
N ASN A 139 -3.60 -18.30 -26.12
CA ASN A 139 -2.28 -17.99 -25.58
C ASN A 139 -2.18 -16.49 -25.26
N SER A 140 -1.72 -16.18 -24.05
CA SER A 140 -1.43 -14.79 -23.68
C SER A 140 -0.21 -14.25 -24.45
N PRO A 141 -0.31 -13.03 -25.02
CA PRO A 141 0.86 -12.32 -25.55
C PRO A 141 2.01 -12.18 -24.55
N LEU A 142 1.68 -12.13 -23.24
CA LEU A 142 2.64 -11.96 -22.15
C LEU A 142 3.54 -13.18 -21.95
N LEU A 143 3.16 -14.38 -22.44
CA LEU A 143 4.03 -15.57 -22.43
C LEU A 143 5.35 -15.36 -23.19
N SER A 144 5.39 -14.32 -24.02
CA SER A 144 6.59 -13.96 -24.72
C SER A 144 7.59 -13.11 -23.94
N LEU A 145 7.13 -12.43 -22.90
CA LEU A 145 7.98 -11.67 -21.98
C LEU A 145 8.28 -12.46 -20.71
N PHE A 146 7.30 -13.24 -20.25
CA PHE A 146 7.38 -13.96 -18.99
C PHE A 146 7.38 -15.46 -19.22
N PHE A 147 8.19 -16.17 -18.45
CA PHE A 147 8.17 -17.63 -18.44
C PHE A 147 6.77 -18.14 -18.02
N ASN A 148 6.17 -17.51 -17.00
CA ASN A 148 4.83 -17.83 -16.54
C ASN A 148 4.01 -16.54 -16.38
N ALA A 149 3.16 -16.25 -17.38
CA ALA A 149 2.30 -15.07 -17.37
C ALA A 149 1.35 -15.03 -16.15
N GLN A 150 0.89 -16.18 -15.65
CA GLN A 150 -0.03 -16.26 -14.51
C GLN A 150 0.67 -15.79 -13.22
N VAL A 151 1.91 -16.21 -13.02
CA VAL A 151 2.72 -15.82 -11.85
C VAL A 151 3.21 -14.38 -11.97
N ASN A 152 3.68 -13.97 -13.15
CA ASN A 152 4.21 -12.61 -13.36
C ASN A 152 3.11 -11.53 -13.49
N CYS A 153 1.85 -11.91 -13.53
CA CYS A 153 0.70 -11.01 -13.42
C CYS A 153 0.04 -11.21 -12.05
N PRO A 154 0.58 -10.61 -10.98
CA PRO A 154 0.08 -10.81 -9.62
C PRO A 154 -1.36 -10.30 -9.47
N LEU A 155 -2.08 -10.86 -8.50
CA LEU A 155 -3.38 -10.37 -8.08
C LEU A 155 -3.23 -9.02 -7.39
N ASP A 156 -4.05 -8.05 -7.79
CA ASP A 156 -4.16 -6.81 -7.04
C ASP A 156 -5.04 -7.03 -5.81
N TYR A 157 -4.40 -7.31 -4.68
CA TYR A 157 -5.08 -7.55 -3.42
C TYR A 157 -6.00 -6.40 -2.99
N MET A 158 -5.74 -5.15 -3.37
CA MET A 158 -6.61 -4.03 -3.00
C MET A 158 -7.97 -4.17 -3.65
N HIS A 159 -7.99 -4.51 -4.94
CA HIS A 159 -9.21 -4.80 -5.67
C HIS A 159 -9.89 -6.07 -5.14
N LEU A 160 -9.12 -7.08 -4.74
CA LEU A 160 -9.69 -8.28 -4.10
C LEU A 160 -10.42 -7.94 -2.79
N CYS A 161 -9.85 -7.04 -1.99
CA CYS A 161 -10.45 -6.59 -0.73
C CYS A 161 -11.73 -5.76 -0.94
N SER A 162 -11.95 -5.25 -2.15
CA SER A 162 -12.90 -4.15 -2.40
C SER A 162 -13.84 -4.38 -3.58
N GLU A 163 -14.03 -5.61 -4.07
CA GLU A 163 -14.78 -5.92 -5.31
C GLU A 163 -16.22 -5.34 -5.39
N SER A 164 -16.76 -4.72 -4.34
CA SER A 164 -18.06 -4.01 -4.32
C SER A 164 -17.99 -2.50 -4.11
N ALA A 165 -16.82 -1.90 -3.84
CA ALA A 165 -16.70 -0.49 -3.50
C ALA A 165 -16.24 0.34 -4.70
N ILE A 166 -17.20 0.92 -5.44
CA ILE A 166 -16.96 2.07 -6.31
C ILE A 166 -16.63 3.26 -5.39
N GLY A 167 -15.36 3.40 -5.04
CA GLY A 167 -14.91 4.39 -4.06
C GLY A 167 -13.45 4.74 -4.24
N ASN A 168 -13.03 5.85 -3.63
CA ASN A 168 -11.64 6.26 -3.62
C ASN A 168 -10.81 5.20 -2.87
N GLN A 169 -10.04 4.38 -3.60
CA GLN A 169 -9.27 3.27 -3.04
C GLN A 169 -8.39 3.69 -1.86
N LYS A 170 -7.92 4.95 -1.81
CA LYS A 170 -7.23 5.54 -0.65
C LYS A 170 -7.96 5.28 0.66
N ILE A 171 -9.26 5.56 0.67
CA ILE A 171 -10.13 5.42 1.82
C ILE A 171 -10.26 3.94 2.20
N ILE A 172 -10.28 3.06 1.21
CA ILE A 172 -10.43 1.61 1.44
C ILE A 172 -9.16 1.04 2.07
N VAL A 173 -7.98 1.45 1.62
CA VAL A 173 -6.69 1.04 2.21
C VAL A 173 -6.60 1.53 3.64
N PHE A 174 -6.87 2.82 3.85
CA PHE A 174 -6.87 3.43 5.16
C PHE A 174 -7.88 2.73 6.09
N PHE A 175 -9.08 2.48 5.58
CA PHE A 175 -10.11 1.77 6.30
C PHE A 175 -9.64 0.36 6.67
N LEU A 176 -9.20 -0.43 5.69
CA LEU A 176 -8.80 -1.82 5.88
C LEU A 176 -7.63 -1.95 6.86
N LEU A 177 -6.59 -1.13 6.71
CA LEU A 177 -5.34 -1.25 7.47
C LEU A 177 -5.38 -0.58 8.85
N PHE A 178 -6.28 0.39 9.06
CA PHE A 178 -6.30 1.21 10.28
C PHE A 178 -7.64 1.26 11.00
N ILE A 179 -8.76 1.42 10.30
CA ILE A 179 -10.07 1.69 10.94
C ILE A 179 -10.88 0.40 11.16
N SER A 180 -10.77 -0.56 10.25
CA SER A 180 -11.69 -1.69 10.14
C SER A 180 -11.75 -2.53 11.40
N LEU A 181 -10.59 -2.91 11.96
CA LEU A 181 -10.52 -3.70 13.18
C LEU A 181 -11.06 -2.93 14.40
N PRO A 182 -10.63 -1.70 14.73
CA PRO A 182 -11.22 -0.90 15.80
C PRO A 182 -12.74 -0.74 15.68
N LEU A 183 -13.23 -0.49 14.46
CA LEU A 183 -14.66 -0.34 14.21
C LEU A 183 -15.41 -1.64 14.51
N ILE A 184 -14.90 -2.77 14.02
CA ILE A 184 -15.52 -4.08 14.22
C ILE A 184 -15.43 -4.51 15.69
N LEU A 185 -14.34 -4.20 16.40
CA LEU A 185 -14.24 -4.41 17.85
C LEU A 185 -15.30 -3.62 18.62
N THR A 186 -15.67 -2.44 18.13
CA THR A 186 -16.63 -1.57 18.81
C THR A 186 -18.08 -2.02 18.59
N PHE A 187 -18.41 -2.50 17.40
CA PHE A 187 -19.81 -2.71 16.98
C PHE A 187 -20.14 -4.15 16.56
N GLY A 188 -19.14 -5.01 16.38
CA GLY A 188 -19.30 -6.39 15.92
C GLY A 188 -19.74 -7.34 17.03
N THR A 189 -20.30 -8.48 16.63
CA THR A 189 -20.52 -9.62 17.55
C THR A 189 -19.21 -10.38 17.76
N ASP A 190 -19.11 -11.16 18.84
CA ASP A 190 -17.92 -11.98 19.13
C ASP A 190 -17.51 -12.88 17.95
N ALA A 191 -18.50 -13.44 17.23
CA ALA A 191 -18.26 -14.27 16.05
C ALA A 191 -17.65 -13.45 14.90
N ILE A 192 -18.23 -12.28 14.58
CA ILE A 192 -17.75 -11.39 13.51
C ILE A 192 -16.36 -10.84 13.86
N ILE A 193 -16.15 -10.41 15.10
CA ILE A 193 -14.87 -9.90 15.59
C ILE A 193 -13.79 -10.97 15.44
N SER A 194 -14.05 -12.16 16.00
CA SER A 194 -13.08 -13.26 15.99
C SER A 194 -12.72 -13.72 14.58
N HIS A 195 -13.69 -13.72 13.66
CA HIS A 195 -13.48 -14.11 12.27
C HIS A 195 -12.78 -13.03 11.45
N PHE A 196 -13.24 -11.77 11.51
CA PHE A 196 -12.64 -10.66 10.77
C PHE A 196 -11.19 -10.39 11.19
N MET A 197 -10.89 -10.57 12.48
CA MET A 197 -9.54 -10.41 13.00
C MET A 197 -8.51 -11.32 12.30
N LEU A 198 -8.89 -12.54 11.93
CA LEU A 198 -8.01 -13.46 11.19
C LEU A 198 -7.59 -12.86 9.85
N TYR A 199 -8.57 -12.33 9.11
CA TYR A 199 -8.35 -11.65 7.84
C TYR A 199 -7.51 -10.38 7.98
N PHE A 200 -7.88 -9.52 8.93
CA PHE A 200 -7.16 -8.28 9.19
C PHE A 200 -5.68 -8.53 9.47
N VAL A 201 -5.37 -9.48 10.36
CA VAL A 201 -3.98 -9.81 10.70
C VAL A 201 -3.24 -10.36 9.48
N ALA A 202 -3.84 -11.28 8.73
CA ALA A 202 -3.20 -11.84 7.55
C ALA A 202 -2.87 -10.78 6.50
N ILE A 203 -3.84 -9.92 6.16
CA ILE A 203 -3.62 -8.83 5.20
C ILE A 203 -2.61 -7.81 5.74
N ARG A 204 -2.68 -7.42 7.02
CA ARG A 204 -1.78 -6.41 7.60
C ARG A 204 -0.32 -6.89 7.65
N VAL A 205 -0.08 -8.16 7.98
CA VAL A 205 1.26 -8.78 7.92
C VAL A 205 1.76 -8.83 6.48
N MET A 206 0.95 -9.34 5.54
CA MET A 206 1.34 -9.45 4.14
C MET A 206 1.52 -8.09 3.44
N HIS A 207 0.79 -7.06 3.90
CA HIS A 207 0.91 -5.69 3.41
C HIS A 207 2.35 -5.19 3.54
N LEU A 208 2.95 -5.39 4.70
CA LEU A 208 4.34 -5.06 4.97
C LEU A 208 4.86 -5.92 6.12
N TYR A 209 5.84 -6.79 5.82
CA TYR A 209 6.43 -7.72 6.78
C TYR A 209 7.91 -7.40 7.02
N GLU A 210 8.37 -7.65 8.24
CA GLU A 210 9.80 -7.56 8.61
C GLU A 210 10.54 -8.89 8.34
N ASN A 211 9.84 -10.02 8.51
CA ASN A 211 10.39 -11.36 8.34
C ASN A 211 9.43 -12.26 7.54
N ILE A 212 9.99 -13.20 6.78
CA ILE A 212 9.22 -14.11 5.92
C ILE A 212 8.43 -15.13 6.75
N GLU A 213 8.91 -15.46 7.94
CA GLU A 213 8.27 -16.42 8.84
C GLU A 213 6.86 -15.95 9.27
N ASP A 214 6.70 -14.66 9.55
CA ASP A 214 5.40 -14.04 9.83
C ASP A 214 4.43 -14.23 8.64
N VAL A 215 4.92 -14.12 7.40
CA VAL A 215 4.10 -14.33 6.18
C VAL A 215 3.60 -15.77 6.09
N ILE A 216 4.45 -16.75 6.42
CA ILE A 216 4.06 -18.16 6.44
C ILE A 216 3.05 -18.42 7.56
N ASN A 217 3.28 -17.85 8.74
CA ASN A 217 2.45 -18.05 9.93
C ASN A 217 1.05 -17.45 9.84
N VAL A 218 0.81 -16.48 8.94
CA VAL A 218 -0.54 -15.95 8.73
C VAL A 218 -1.37 -16.75 7.71
N LYS A 219 -0.78 -17.70 7.00
CA LYS A 219 -1.52 -18.54 6.03
C LYS A 219 -2.71 -19.27 6.68
N PRO A 220 -2.58 -19.94 7.84
CA PRO A 220 -3.71 -20.61 8.49
C PRO A 220 -4.83 -19.64 8.92
N LEU A 221 -4.50 -18.39 9.25
CA LEU A 221 -5.49 -17.36 9.58
C LEU A 221 -6.36 -17.03 8.36
N LEU A 222 -5.72 -16.83 7.21
CA LEU A 222 -6.40 -16.53 5.96
C LEU A 222 -7.22 -17.71 5.44
N ASP A 223 -6.66 -18.92 5.51
CA ASP A 223 -7.36 -20.14 5.10
C ASP A 223 -8.61 -20.36 5.97
N LYS A 224 -8.50 -20.18 7.29
CA LYS A 224 -9.66 -20.30 8.20
C LYS A 224 -10.70 -19.21 7.98
N TYR A 225 -10.28 -17.98 7.70
CA TYR A 225 -11.21 -16.90 7.32
C TYR A 225 -12.04 -17.29 6.08
N ARG A 226 -11.38 -17.82 5.04
CA ARG A 226 -12.04 -18.25 3.80
C ARG A 226 -12.99 -19.42 3.99
N GLU A 227 -12.62 -20.39 4.83
CA GLU A 227 -13.45 -21.55 5.16
C GLU A 227 -14.77 -21.12 5.84
N ASP A 228 -14.66 -20.24 6.84
CA ASP A 228 -15.78 -19.94 7.73
C ASP A 228 -16.69 -18.79 7.23
N ILE A 229 -16.30 -18.04 6.19
CA ILE A 229 -16.96 -16.76 5.82
C ILE A 229 -18.47 -16.90 5.60
N SER A 230 -18.91 -17.92 4.87
CA SER A 230 -20.31 -18.06 4.49
C SER A 230 -21.18 -18.50 5.67
N VAL A 231 -20.58 -19.20 6.63
CA VAL A 231 -21.24 -19.62 7.86
C VAL A 231 -21.35 -18.45 8.83
N VAL A 232 -20.25 -17.71 9.04
CA VAL A 232 -20.21 -16.58 10.00
C VAL A 232 -21.12 -15.43 9.57
N TYR A 233 -21.09 -15.08 8.29
CA TYR A 233 -21.88 -13.98 7.73
C TYR A 233 -23.23 -14.42 7.14
N GLN A 234 -23.54 -15.73 7.18
CA GLN A 234 -24.81 -16.31 6.73
C GLN A 234 -25.18 -15.99 5.28
N ASP A 235 -24.18 -15.91 4.40
CA ASP A 235 -24.37 -15.65 2.98
C ASP A 235 -23.41 -16.51 2.15
N GLU A 236 -23.96 -17.54 1.49
CA GLU A 236 -23.20 -18.42 0.60
C GLU A 236 -22.58 -17.68 -0.58
N LYS A 237 -23.15 -16.55 -1.00
CA LYS A 237 -22.65 -15.75 -2.13
C LYS A 237 -21.32 -15.06 -1.83
N LEU A 238 -20.89 -15.01 -0.56
CA LEU A 238 -19.59 -14.45 -0.16
C LEU A 238 -18.40 -15.30 -0.59
N ASN A 239 -18.61 -16.55 -1.01
CA ASN A 239 -17.59 -17.40 -1.61
C ASN A 239 -17.24 -16.95 -3.04
N LEU A 240 -17.06 -15.65 -3.28
CA LEU A 240 -16.73 -15.09 -4.59
C LEU A 240 -15.31 -15.47 -5.02
N TYR A 241 -15.02 -15.22 -6.30
CA TYR A 241 -13.67 -15.37 -6.82
C TYR A 241 -12.64 -14.52 -6.07
N SER A 242 -12.96 -13.29 -5.65
CA SER A 242 -12.06 -12.48 -4.81
C SER A 242 -11.59 -13.26 -3.60
N LEU A 243 -12.50 -13.85 -2.84
CA LEU A 243 -12.18 -14.67 -1.69
C LEU A 243 -11.37 -15.92 -2.07
N HIS A 244 -11.70 -16.57 -3.19
CA HIS A 244 -10.91 -17.71 -3.67
C HIS A 244 -9.47 -17.30 -4.01
N ALA A 245 -9.29 -16.14 -4.64
CA ALA A 245 -7.99 -15.61 -5.01
C ALA A 245 -7.11 -15.28 -3.79
N HIS A 246 -7.70 -15.06 -2.60
CA HIS A 246 -6.94 -14.88 -1.36
C HIS A 246 -6.10 -16.11 -0.99
N GLU A 247 -6.46 -17.30 -1.46
CA GLU A 247 -5.68 -18.54 -1.25
C GLU A 247 -4.21 -18.40 -1.66
N TYR A 248 -3.95 -17.61 -2.69
CA TYR A 248 -2.65 -17.49 -3.36
C TYR A 248 -1.87 -16.25 -2.95
N LEU A 249 -2.40 -15.42 -2.03
CA LEU A 249 -1.72 -14.18 -1.63
C LEU A 249 -0.41 -14.46 -0.90
N VAL A 250 -0.34 -15.53 -0.12
CA VAL A 250 0.90 -15.91 0.60
C VAL A 250 1.98 -16.28 -0.41
N GLU A 251 1.68 -17.17 -1.35
CA GLU A 251 2.61 -17.58 -2.41
C GLU A 251 3.01 -16.40 -3.30
N GLN A 252 2.08 -15.49 -3.59
CA GLN A 252 2.37 -14.25 -4.30
C GLN A 252 3.35 -13.38 -3.53
N VAL A 253 3.16 -13.21 -2.21
CA VAL A 253 4.05 -12.41 -1.36
C VAL A 253 5.45 -13.03 -1.31
N LEU A 254 5.54 -14.35 -1.19
CA LEU A 254 6.80 -15.08 -1.22
C LEU A 254 7.52 -14.93 -2.57
N SER A 255 6.78 -14.83 -3.67
CA SER A 255 7.33 -14.73 -5.03
C SER A 255 7.75 -13.32 -5.42
N HIS A 256 6.98 -12.31 -5.00
CA HIS A 256 7.09 -10.94 -5.52
C HIS A 256 7.39 -9.89 -4.46
N GLY A 257 7.35 -10.24 -3.17
CA GLY A 257 7.54 -9.32 -2.03
C GLY A 257 6.23 -8.87 -1.39
N ALA A 258 6.28 -7.87 -0.51
CA ALA A 258 5.10 -7.43 0.24
C ALA A 258 3.97 -6.87 -0.65
N LEU A 259 2.71 -7.05 -0.23
CA LEU A 259 1.53 -6.69 -1.03
C LEU A 259 1.49 -5.20 -1.39
N PHE A 260 2.02 -4.31 -0.53
CA PHE A 260 2.09 -2.88 -0.83
C PHE A 260 2.84 -2.57 -2.14
N ALA A 261 3.75 -3.45 -2.58
CA ALA A 261 4.52 -3.29 -3.80
C ALA A 261 3.78 -3.78 -5.07
N HIS A 262 2.64 -4.45 -4.93
CA HIS A 262 1.91 -5.10 -6.03
C HIS A 262 0.55 -4.47 -6.33
N GLY A 263 0.09 -3.53 -5.52
CA GLY A 263 -1.18 -2.83 -5.78
C GLY A 263 -1.13 -1.95 -7.02
N CYS A 264 -2.27 -1.71 -7.67
CA CYS A 264 -2.41 -0.79 -8.81
C CYS A 264 -2.72 0.66 -8.37
N PHE A 265 -2.63 0.95 -7.07
CA PHE A 265 -3.08 2.21 -6.48
C PHE A 265 -2.48 3.48 -7.11
N GLY A 266 -1.15 3.57 -7.19
CA GLY A 266 -0.55 4.76 -7.78
C GLY A 266 -0.78 4.78 -9.28
N ASP A 267 -1.03 3.63 -9.92
CA ASP A 267 -1.31 3.53 -11.35
C ASP A 267 -2.68 4.15 -11.62
N GLU A 268 -3.68 3.90 -10.78
CA GLU A 268 -4.96 4.58 -10.84
C GLU A 268 -4.88 6.07 -10.54
N SER A 269 -4.13 6.47 -9.51
CA SER A 269 -3.92 7.89 -9.21
C SER A 269 -3.28 8.63 -10.40
N PHE A 270 -2.36 7.96 -11.09
CA PHE A 270 -1.77 8.45 -12.33
C PHE A 270 -2.78 8.55 -13.46
N LEU A 271 -3.54 7.48 -13.72
CA LEU A 271 -4.59 7.46 -14.75
C LEU A 271 -5.69 8.50 -14.47
N GLY A 272 -6.10 8.68 -13.22
CA GLY A 272 -7.05 9.71 -12.80
C GLY A 272 -6.51 11.13 -13.01
N THR A 273 -5.21 11.34 -12.87
CA THR A 273 -4.57 12.63 -13.19
C THR A 273 -4.58 12.87 -14.70
N LEU A 274 -4.24 11.87 -15.52
CA LEU A 274 -4.35 11.95 -16.98
C LEU A 274 -5.80 12.16 -17.44
N LYS A 275 -6.77 11.49 -16.82
CA LYS A 275 -8.19 11.64 -17.14
C LYS A 275 -8.71 13.04 -16.81
N ARG A 276 -8.19 13.69 -15.76
CA ARG A 276 -8.54 15.08 -15.39
C ARG A 276 -7.88 16.12 -16.28
N SER A 277 -6.86 15.75 -17.06
CA SER A 277 -6.20 16.69 -17.98
C SER A 277 -7.01 16.97 -19.24
N ARG A 278 -8.16 16.29 -19.44
CA ARG A 278 -9.11 16.60 -20.51
C ARG A 278 -9.99 17.79 -20.08
N THR A 279 -10.06 18.81 -20.93
CA THR A 279 -10.95 19.96 -20.73
C THR A 279 -12.26 19.81 -21.51
N GLU A 280 -12.21 19.10 -22.65
CA GLU A 280 -13.35 18.96 -23.56
C GLU A 280 -13.41 17.55 -24.18
N ASN A 281 -14.55 17.20 -24.78
CA ASN A 281 -14.77 15.88 -25.40
C ASN A 281 -14.19 15.73 -26.83
N ARG A 282 -13.36 16.66 -27.29
CA ARG A 282 -12.76 16.63 -28.65
C ARG A 282 -11.28 16.30 -28.59
N ARG A 283 -10.81 15.37 -29.43
CA ARG A 283 -9.37 15.00 -29.50
C ARG A 283 -8.79 14.60 -28.13
N ILE A 284 -9.57 13.82 -27.36
CA ILE A 284 -9.18 13.38 -26.00
C ILE A 284 -7.77 12.77 -25.97
N PRO A 285 -7.36 11.87 -26.89
CA PRO A 285 -6.02 11.31 -26.87
C PRO A 285 -4.93 12.39 -26.99
N TYR A 286 -5.13 13.40 -27.83
CA TYR A 286 -4.19 14.50 -28.00
C TYR A 286 -4.10 15.37 -26.74
N GLN A 287 -5.22 15.65 -26.07
CA GLN A 287 -5.22 16.42 -24.82
C GLN A 287 -4.44 15.70 -23.71
N ILE A 288 -4.67 14.39 -23.55
CA ILE A 288 -3.95 13.56 -22.58
C ILE A 288 -2.47 13.52 -22.91
N PHE A 289 -2.12 13.25 -24.18
CA PHE A 289 -0.74 13.19 -24.63
C PHE A 289 0.01 14.53 -24.45
N LYS A 290 -0.62 15.65 -24.85
CA LYS A 290 -0.06 17.00 -24.64
C LYS A 290 0.19 17.28 -23.16
N SER A 291 -0.76 16.93 -22.29
CA SER A 291 -0.63 17.15 -20.84
C SER A 291 0.47 16.29 -20.22
N TYR A 292 0.60 15.03 -20.67
CA TYR A 292 1.69 14.15 -20.27
C TYR A 292 3.06 14.74 -20.67
N LEU A 293 3.20 15.21 -21.92
CA LEU A 293 4.46 15.81 -22.40
C LEU A 293 4.84 17.10 -21.68
N LEU A 294 3.87 17.99 -21.42
CA LEU A 294 4.13 19.22 -20.68
C LEU A 294 4.62 18.92 -19.26
N ARG A 295 4.00 17.95 -18.58
CA ARG A 295 4.45 17.49 -17.27
C ARG A 295 5.87 16.93 -17.31
N ASP A 296 6.18 16.10 -18.31
CA ASP A 296 7.51 15.49 -18.46
C ASP A 296 8.59 16.56 -18.74
N TRP A 297 8.23 17.59 -19.50
CA TRP A 297 9.09 18.75 -19.75
C TRP A 297 9.33 19.58 -18.47
N GLU A 298 8.30 19.89 -17.70
CA GLU A 298 8.41 20.61 -16.42
C GLU A 298 9.33 19.87 -15.42
N LEU A 299 9.19 18.54 -15.33
CA LEU A 299 10.04 17.71 -14.47
C LEU A 299 11.51 17.77 -14.90
N ASN A 300 11.80 17.80 -16.20
CA ASN A 300 13.16 17.92 -16.72
C ASN A 300 13.77 19.32 -16.45
N GLU A 301 12.98 20.40 -16.49
CA GLU A 301 13.44 21.74 -16.10
C GLU A 301 13.74 21.85 -14.58
N GLU A 302 12.93 21.21 -13.73
CA GLU A 302 13.23 21.15 -12.29
C GLU A 302 14.55 20.39 -12.00
N HIS A 303 14.81 19.31 -12.74
CA HIS A 303 16.05 18.53 -12.62
C HIS A 303 17.31 19.29 -13.03
N THR A 304 17.21 20.23 -13.98
CA THR A 304 18.35 21.07 -14.39
C THR A 304 18.66 22.19 -13.40
N LYS A 305 17.70 22.56 -12.55
CA LYS A 305 17.90 23.51 -11.43
C LYS A 305 18.31 22.82 -10.13
N ALA A 306 17.87 21.58 -9.92
CA ALA A 306 18.25 20.77 -8.76
C ALA A 306 19.67 20.22 -8.96
N THR A 307 20.66 20.89 -8.37
CA THR A 307 22.00 20.34 -8.23
C THR A 307 21.93 18.98 -7.51
N VAL A 308 22.71 18.04 -8.02
CA VAL A 308 22.88 16.66 -7.54
C VAL A 308 22.87 16.58 -6.00
N ASN A 309 21.86 15.91 -5.40
CA ASN A 309 21.79 15.31 -4.05
C ASN A 309 20.51 15.56 -3.19
N SER A 310 19.36 16.03 -3.69
CA SER A 310 18.27 16.45 -2.77
C SER A 310 17.13 15.49 -2.43
N ILE A 311 17.05 14.26 -2.96
CA ILE A 311 15.88 13.39 -2.67
C ILE A 311 15.81 12.98 -1.18
N PHE A 312 16.95 13.04 -0.47
CA PHE A 312 17.08 12.67 0.94
C PHE A 312 17.42 13.86 1.85
N ILE A 313 17.27 15.11 1.40
CA ILE A 313 17.65 16.26 2.23
C ILE A 313 16.57 16.55 3.26
N ASP A 314 17.01 16.66 4.51
CA ASP A 314 16.20 17.18 5.59
C ASP A 314 15.97 18.69 5.39
N GLU A 315 14.86 19.04 4.75
CA GLU A 315 14.49 20.43 4.51
C GLU A 315 13.64 20.99 5.65
N LYS A 316 13.98 22.22 6.08
CA LYS A 316 13.23 22.97 7.09
C LYS A 316 12.45 24.07 6.39
N ILE A 317 11.15 24.14 6.64
CA ILE A 317 10.30 25.17 6.06
C ILE A 317 9.81 26.07 7.18
N PHE A 318 10.30 27.31 7.20
CA PHE A 318 9.78 28.39 8.02
C PHE A 318 8.94 29.31 7.14
N ASP A 319 7.65 29.39 7.43
CA ASP A 319 6.73 30.30 6.74
C ASP A 319 5.90 31.05 7.78
N ARG A 320 6.23 32.33 7.97
CA ARG A 320 5.55 33.22 8.92
C ARG A 320 4.06 33.37 8.63
N SER A 321 3.63 33.18 7.38
CA SER A 321 2.21 33.29 7.01
C SER A 321 1.37 32.14 7.56
N PHE A 322 2.00 31.03 7.98
CA PHE A 322 1.34 29.82 8.45
C PHE A 322 1.72 29.46 9.90
N VAL A 323 2.08 30.44 10.72
CA VAL A 323 2.40 30.24 12.14
C VAL A 323 1.14 30.39 12.99
N ASN A 324 0.88 29.41 13.85
CA ASN A 324 -0.12 29.52 14.91
C ASN A 324 0.51 30.16 16.16
N LEU A 325 0.27 31.45 16.37
CA LEU A 325 0.83 32.21 17.49
C LEU A 325 0.31 31.76 18.86
N ASN A 326 -0.89 31.18 18.94
CA ASN A 326 -1.45 30.68 20.20
C ASN A 326 -0.61 29.48 20.69
N VAL A 327 -0.32 28.53 19.80
CA VAL A 327 0.55 27.38 20.12
C VAL A 327 1.93 27.84 20.61
N HIS A 328 2.50 28.87 19.96
CA HIS A 328 3.75 29.46 20.41
C HIS A 328 3.60 30.02 21.84
N HIS A 329 2.63 30.90 22.06
CA HIS A 329 2.38 31.52 23.36
C HIS A 329 2.17 30.49 24.49
N ASP A 330 1.34 29.48 24.24
CA ASP A 330 0.91 28.50 25.25
C ASP A 330 2.06 27.60 25.71
N HIS A 331 3.05 27.34 24.85
CA HIS A 331 4.13 26.39 25.16
C HIS A 331 5.53 27.04 25.28
N TYR A 332 5.67 28.35 25.06
CA TYR A 332 6.98 29.01 25.04
C TYR A 332 7.70 28.95 26.39
N ASN A 333 6.98 29.15 27.50
CA ASN A 333 7.59 29.12 28.84
C ASN A 333 8.13 27.73 29.19
N ASP A 334 7.36 26.68 28.89
CA ASP A 334 7.77 25.29 29.10
C ASP A 334 8.98 24.93 28.22
N PHE A 335 8.97 25.39 26.97
CA PHE A 335 10.09 25.23 26.07
C PHE A 335 11.36 25.89 26.61
N GLN A 336 11.28 27.12 27.11
CA GLN A 336 12.43 27.82 27.70
C GLN A 336 13.01 27.06 28.89
N LEU A 337 12.14 26.54 29.76
CA LEU A 337 12.55 25.74 30.92
C LEU A 337 13.28 24.47 30.50
N LEU A 338 12.69 23.69 29.58
CA LEU A 338 13.27 22.44 29.09
C LEU A 338 14.56 22.66 28.31
N ASN A 339 14.62 23.72 27.49
CA ASN A 339 15.82 24.10 26.77
C ASN A 339 16.98 24.41 27.74
N LYS A 340 16.71 25.14 28.82
CA LYS A 340 17.70 25.43 29.86
C LYS A 340 18.17 24.17 30.58
N ILE A 341 17.27 23.23 30.87
CA ILE A 341 17.61 21.96 31.50
C ILE A 341 18.49 21.11 30.58
N GLN A 342 18.10 20.98 29.31
CA GLN A 342 18.74 20.06 28.37
C GLN A 342 20.08 20.56 27.84
N PHE A 343 20.17 21.85 27.51
CA PHE A 343 21.38 22.43 26.90
C PHE A 343 22.22 23.25 27.89
N LYS A 344 21.77 23.38 29.15
CA LYS A 344 22.49 24.09 30.23
C LYS A 344 22.81 25.56 29.91
N GLU A 345 22.12 26.17 28.95
CA GLU A 345 22.28 27.55 28.53
C GLU A 345 20.93 28.29 28.50
N ALA A 346 20.96 29.60 28.76
CA ALA A 346 19.82 30.46 28.48
C ALA A 346 19.62 30.57 26.96
N MET A 347 18.38 30.62 26.49
CA MET A 347 18.11 30.80 25.06
C MET A 347 18.80 32.08 24.55
N ASN A 348 19.72 31.92 23.59
CA ASN A 348 20.16 33.03 22.75
C ASN A 348 18.98 33.52 21.89
N GLU A 349 18.95 34.81 21.53
CA GLU A 349 17.91 35.39 20.67
C GLU A 349 17.88 34.78 19.24
N ASN A 350 18.83 33.91 18.88
CA ASN A 350 19.03 33.36 17.54
C ASN A 350 18.36 31.99 17.27
N PHE A 351 17.43 31.52 18.11
CA PHE A 351 16.73 30.27 17.81
C PHE A 351 15.76 30.46 16.63
N SER A 352 15.99 29.71 15.57
CA SER A 352 15.04 29.60 14.45
C SER A 352 14.06 28.47 14.75
N LEU A 353 12.77 28.82 14.83
CA LEU A 353 11.67 27.86 14.90
C LEU A 353 11.26 27.45 13.49
N TYR A 354 10.77 26.22 13.32
CA TYR A 354 10.27 25.72 12.05
C TYR A 354 8.95 24.99 12.24
N CYS A 355 8.03 25.19 11.30
CA CYS A 355 6.71 24.58 11.35
C CYS A 355 6.69 23.15 10.79
N ARG A 356 7.69 22.79 9.99
CA ARG A 356 7.77 21.51 9.29
C ARG A 356 9.20 20.98 9.23
N PHE A 357 9.28 19.66 9.21
CA PHE A 357 10.50 18.89 8.96
C PHE A 357 10.20 17.87 7.86
N GLN A 358 11.05 17.82 6.85
CA GLN A 358 10.96 16.79 5.81
C GLN A 358 12.09 15.80 6.02
N ARG A 359 11.81 14.49 5.94
CA ARG A 359 12.84 13.45 5.89
C ARG A 359 12.65 12.61 4.65
N GLY A 360 13.57 12.74 3.72
CA GLY A 360 13.40 12.23 2.37
C GLY A 360 12.13 12.81 1.74
N ILE A 361 11.12 11.95 1.57
CA ILE A 361 9.84 12.29 0.93
C ILE A 361 8.69 12.49 1.92
N VAL A 362 8.89 12.17 3.20
CA VAL A 362 7.85 12.28 4.24
C VAL A 362 7.93 13.66 4.88
N LYS A 363 6.80 14.38 4.92
CA LYS A 363 6.69 15.70 5.54
C LYS A 363 6.00 15.60 6.89
N PHE A 364 6.70 15.96 7.95
CA PHE A 364 6.18 16.03 9.31
C PHE A 364 5.82 17.49 9.63
N SER A 365 4.55 17.76 9.91
CA SER A 365 4.13 19.08 10.36
C SER A 365 4.21 19.18 11.88
N SER A 366 4.07 20.38 12.41
CA SER A 366 3.99 20.64 13.84
C SER A 366 2.69 21.38 14.16
N LEU A 367 2.30 21.44 15.43
CA LEU A 367 1.15 22.25 15.86
C LEU A 367 1.32 23.74 15.56
N LEU A 368 2.57 24.21 15.45
CA LEU A 368 2.88 25.58 15.04
C LEU A 368 2.42 25.88 13.60
N TYR A 369 2.16 24.87 12.76
CA TYR A 369 1.68 25.05 11.40
C TYR A 369 0.16 25.26 11.36
N SER A 370 -0.29 26.46 10.99
CA SER A 370 -1.72 26.85 11.06
C SER A 370 -2.60 26.30 9.93
N ARG A 371 -2.02 25.86 8.80
CA ARG A 371 -2.76 25.21 7.70
C ARG A 371 -2.75 23.69 7.85
N ILE A 372 -3.23 23.20 8.99
CA ILE A 372 -3.46 21.77 9.14
C ILE A 372 -4.59 21.42 8.15
N GLY A 373 -4.26 20.73 7.06
CA GLY A 373 -5.26 20.14 6.18
C GLY A 373 -5.97 18.99 6.89
N SER A 374 -6.57 18.06 6.15
CA SER A 374 -7.10 16.82 6.73
C SER A 374 -6.03 15.88 7.30
N GLN A 375 -4.74 16.16 7.04
CA GLN A 375 -3.64 15.23 7.37
C GLN A 375 -2.99 15.53 8.73
N LEU A 376 -3.09 14.59 9.66
CA LEU A 376 -2.50 14.63 11.02
C LEU A 376 -1.00 14.29 11.02
N THR A 377 -0.21 15.06 10.27
CA THR A 377 1.24 14.83 10.09
C THR A 377 2.11 15.29 11.28
N ASN A 378 1.49 15.79 12.35
CA ASN A 378 2.12 16.26 13.58
C ASN A 378 2.19 15.19 14.67
N ILE A 379 1.62 14.01 14.44
CA ILE A 379 1.61 12.92 15.39
C ILE A 379 2.57 11.85 14.90
N ILE A 380 3.49 11.44 15.77
CA ILE A 380 4.62 10.58 15.39
C ILE A 380 4.86 9.48 16.39
N SER A 381 5.52 8.42 15.90
CA SER A 381 6.31 7.52 16.72
C SER A 381 7.77 7.95 16.72
N PHE A 382 8.48 7.67 17.81
CA PHE A 382 9.91 7.93 17.92
C PHE A 382 10.61 6.90 18.82
N LYS A 383 11.91 6.75 18.63
CA LYS A 383 12.75 5.84 19.42
C LYS A 383 13.17 6.50 20.73
N ASN A 384 12.91 5.83 21.85
CA ASN A 384 13.35 6.24 23.19
C ASN A 384 13.89 5.03 23.96
N THR A 385 15.21 4.96 24.13
CA THR A 385 15.90 3.86 24.83
C THR A 385 15.51 3.74 26.30
N SER A 386 15.04 4.84 26.91
CA SER A 386 14.60 4.87 28.30
C SER A 386 13.14 4.44 28.48
N CYS A 387 12.42 4.16 27.40
CA CYS A 387 11.03 3.71 27.47
C CYS A 387 10.95 2.25 27.96
N PRO A 388 10.14 1.97 29.01
CA PRO A 388 9.97 0.62 29.54
C PRO A 388 9.08 -0.28 28.65
N VAL A 389 8.34 0.30 27.69
CA VAL A 389 7.44 -0.42 26.79
C VAL A 389 8.24 -1.21 25.74
N LYS A 390 7.71 -2.37 25.32
CA LYS A 390 8.30 -3.23 24.28
C LYS A 390 8.79 -2.40 23.08
N LYS A 391 10.02 -2.70 22.63
CA LYS A 391 10.73 -2.11 21.46
C LYS A 391 11.28 -0.68 21.60
N HIS A 392 11.32 -0.07 22.80
CA HIS A 392 11.87 1.29 22.99
C HIS A 392 11.18 2.35 22.11
N LYS A 393 9.87 2.18 21.90
CA LYS A 393 9.05 3.00 21.02
C LYS A 393 8.10 3.85 21.86
N CYS A 394 8.00 5.13 21.52
CA CYS A 394 7.09 6.08 22.14
C CYS A 394 6.32 6.85 21.08
N PHE A 395 5.27 7.55 21.50
CA PHE A 395 4.46 8.39 20.63
C PHE A 395 4.43 9.81 21.16
N ALA A 396 4.29 10.77 20.25
CA ALA A 396 4.28 12.16 20.60
C ALA A 396 3.54 13.02 19.58
N ILE A 397 3.13 14.20 20.03
CA ILE A 397 2.66 15.29 19.19
C ILE A 397 3.79 16.31 19.06
N ILE A 398 4.14 16.69 17.84
CA ILE A 398 5.14 17.71 17.57
C ILE A 398 4.53 19.09 17.77
N ILE A 399 5.11 19.87 18.68
CA ILE A 399 4.70 21.25 18.94
C ILE A 399 5.37 22.18 17.92
N TRP A 400 6.70 22.13 17.82
CA TRP A 400 7.50 22.76 16.76
C TRP A 400 8.88 22.13 16.62
N TYR A 401 9.59 22.51 15.56
CA TYR A 401 10.99 22.17 15.36
C TYR A 401 11.88 23.38 15.63
N PHE A 402 13.13 23.13 15.98
CA PHE A 402 14.13 24.18 16.11
C PHE A 402 15.53 23.64 15.79
N HIS A 403 16.43 24.57 15.51
CA HIS A 403 17.83 24.27 15.28
C HIS A 403 18.67 24.78 16.44
N TYR A 404 19.58 23.95 16.93
CA TYR A 404 20.56 24.34 17.93
C TYR A 404 21.92 23.75 17.57
N GLU A 405 22.93 24.62 17.55
CA GLU A 405 24.30 24.37 17.07
C GLU A 405 24.36 23.82 15.64
N SER A 406 24.32 22.49 15.48
CA SER A 406 24.35 21.79 14.20
C SER A 406 23.37 20.62 14.16
N THR A 407 22.44 20.58 15.12
CA THR A 407 21.48 19.50 15.27
C THR A 407 20.05 20.02 15.20
N ASN A 408 19.16 19.20 14.68
CA ASN A 408 17.74 19.49 14.57
C ASN A 408 17.00 18.80 15.70
N TYR A 409 16.13 19.54 16.37
CA TYR A 409 15.35 19.06 17.49
C TYR A 409 13.86 19.30 17.24
N ALA A 410 13.05 18.45 17.84
CA ALA A 410 11.61 18.61 17.93
C ALA A 410 11.26 18.83 19.40
N PHE A 411 10.47 19.88 19.65
CA PHE A 411 9.79 20.06 20.90
C PHE A 411 8.45 19.34 20.83
N ILE A 412 8.22 18.41 21.75
CA ILE A 412 7.16 17.42 21.66
C ILE A 412 6.36 17.32 22.95
N LYS A 413 5.09 16.95 22.79
CA LYS A 413 4.23 16.46 23.87
C LYS A 413 4.22 14.94 23.84
N LEU A 414 4.71 14.31 24.91
CA LEU A 414 4.78 12.86 25.07
C LEU A 414 3.39 12.27 25.31
N LEU A 415 3.15 11.11 24.70
CA LEU A 415 1.93 10.34 24.86
C LEU A 415 2.26 9.02 25.57
N ILE A 416 1.51 8.69 26.63
CA ILE A 416 1.77 7.50 27.44
C ILE A 416 1.05 6.31 26.82
N CYS A 417 1.82 5.27 26.50
CA CYS A 417 1.27 3.97 26.14
C CYS A 417 0.78 3.28 27.41
N THR A 418 -0.44 2.75 27.35
CA THR A 418 -1.00 1.90 28.39
C THR A 418 -0.56 0.44 28.17
N ASP A 419 -0.66 -0.38 29.22
CA ASP A 419 -0.45 -1.84 29.13
C ASP A 419 -1.68 -2.59 28.58
N ASN A 420 -2.70 -1.86 28.12
CA ASN A 420 -3.89 -2.44 27.53
C ASN A 420 -3.55 -3.09 26.19
N VAL A 421 -4.09 -4.30 25.99
CA VAL A 421 -3.95 -5.08 24.76
C VAL A 421 -5.32 -5.33 24.14
N ILE A 422 -5.36 -5.42 22.81
CA ILE A 422 -6.59 -5.77 22.10
C ILE A 422 -6.77 -7.29 22.20
N ARG A 423 -7.78 -7.72 22.95
CA ARG A 423 -8.06 -9.15 23.18
C ARG A 423 -9.13 -9.67 22.22
N THR A 424 -9.02 -10.96 21.94
CA THR A 424 -10.03 -11.74 21.22
C THR A 424 -10.77 -12.65 22.19
N THR A 425 -12.02 -12.97 21.86
CA THR A 425 -12.83 -13.99 22.54
C THR A 425 -12.55 -15.41 22.00
N ARG A 426 -11.73 -15.54 20.96
CA ARG A 426 -11.34 -16.83 20.36
C ARG A 426 -10.29 -17.53 21.23
N THR A 427 -10.51 -18.80 21.55
CA THR A 427 -9.71 -19.58 22.52
C THR A 427 -8.83 -20.66 21.89
N ASP A 428 -8.87 -20.83 20.57
CA ASP A 428 -8.05 -21.80 19.85
C ASP A 428 -6.63 -21.26 19.54
N GLU A 429 -5.80 -22.06 18.88
CA GLU A 429 -4.43 -21.68 18.51
C GLU A 429 -4.38 -20.40 17.66
N LEU A 430 -5.34 -20.22 16.74
CA LEU A 430 -5.43 -19.00 15.91
C LEU A 430 -5.77 -17.77 16.76
N GLY A 431 -6.60 -17.94 17.79
CA GLY A 431 -6.89 -16.94 18.81
C GLY A 431 -5.67 -16.50 19.62
N ASN A 432 -4.61 -17.31 19.72
CA ASN A 432 -3.35 -16.92 20.36
C ASN A 432 -2.40 -16.20 19.39
N ILE A 433 -2.41 -16.59 18.11
CA ILE A 433 -1.53 -16.01 17.09
C ILE A 433 -1.96 -14.57 16.77
N ALA A 434 -3.24 -14.34 16.49
CA ALA A 434 -3.72 -13.05 15.98
C ALA A 434 -3.45 -11.86 16.93
N PRO A 435 -3.76 -11.92 18.24
CA PRO A 435 -3.47 -10.83 19.18
C PRO A 435 -1.99 -10.46 19.24
N SER A 436 -1.08 -11.44 19.13
CA SER A 436 0.36 -11.21 19.16
C SER A 436 0.87 -10.35 17.99
N PHE A 437 0.12 -10.33 16.88
CA PHE A 437 0.35 -9.43 15.75
C PHE A 437 -0.34 -8.08 15.93
N ILE A 438 -1.56 -8.06 16.46
CA ILE A 438 -2.33 -6.82 16.68
C ILE A 438 -1.60 -5.86 17.61
N ASP A 439 -0.97 -6.38 18.68
CA ASP A 439 -0.14 -5.58 19.59
C ASP A 439 1.09 -4.95 18.90
N ARG A 440 1.47 -5.44 17.71
CA ARG A 440 2.53 -4.83 16.88
C ARG A 440 1.99 -3.67 16.04
N PHE A 441 0.71 -3.71 15.68
CA PHE A 441 0.07 -2.73 14.79
C PHE A 441 -0.54 -1.57 15.56
N TYR A 442 -1.13 -1.84 16.73
CA TYR A 442 -1.77 -0.83 17.55
C TYR A 442 -1.09 -0.69 18.90
N SER A 443 -0.96 0.55 19.34
CA SER A 443 -0.64 0.88 20.73
C SER A 443 -1.83 1.62 21.33
N VAL A 444 -2.24 1.22 22.53
CA VAL A 444 -3.33 1.89 23.26
C VAL A 444 -2.74 3.04 24.06
N ILE A 445 -3.20 4.25 23.81
CA ILE A 445 -2.62 5.49 24.33
C ILE A 445 -3.65 6.29 25.12
N ASP A 446 -3.20 6.81 26.26
CA ASP A 446 -3.92 7.85 27.01
C ASP A 446 -3.47 9.23 26.52
N MET A 447 -4.43 10.04 26.06
CA MET A 447 -4.19 11.38 25.52
C MET A 447 -4.17 12.48 26.60
N ASN A 448 -4.52 12.14 27.85
CA ASN A 448 -4.60 13.10 28.96
C ASN A 448 -3.24 13.51 29.54
N THR A 449 -2.15 13.04 28.95
CA THR A 449 -0.79 13.30 29.40
C THR A 449 -0.39 14.74 29.09
N SER A 450 0.48 15.33 29.92
CA SER A 450 0.99 16.69 29.75
C SER A 450 2.51 16.77 29.70
N ASP A 451 3.20 15.63 29.65
CA ASP A 451 4.66 15.60 29.68
C ASP A 451 5.25 16.19 28.39
N LEU A 452 6.16 17.14 28.55
CA LEU A 452 6.84 17.84 27.47
C LEU A 452 8.30 17.41 27.41
N SER A 453 8.85 17.30 26.20
CA SER A 453 10.23 16.87 26.01
C SER A 453 10.85 17.45 24.74
N ILE A 454 12.17 17.42 24.66
CA ILE A 454 12.93 17.80 23.47
C ILE A 454 13.70 16.58 22.98
N ILE A 455 13.41 16.16 21.75
CA ILE A 455 14.07 15.03 21.11
C ILE A 455 14.85 15.46 19.87
N ASN A 456 15.92 14.72 19.56
CA ASN A 456 16.59 14.87 18.28
C ASN A 456 15.68 14.32 17.16
N VAL A 457 15.51 15.07 16.07
CA VAL A 457 14.63 14.65 14.95
C VAL A 457 15.05 13.33 14.32
N LYS A 458 16.33 12.93 14.46
CA LYS A 458 16.82 11.62 13.98
C LYS A 458 16.12 10.44 14.66
N HIS A 459 15.52 10.64 15.83
CA HIS A 459 14.78 9.60 16.55
C HIS A 459 13.32 9.47 16.10
N ILE A 460 12.78 10.44 15.35
CA ILE A 460 11.43 10.35 14.78
C ILE A 460 11.40 9.17 13.80
N LEU A 461 10.37 8.33 13.86
CA LEU A 461 10.27 7.12 13.04
C LEU A 461 9.18 7.27 11.97
N HIS A 462 7.91 7.28 12.37
CA HIS A 462 6.79 7.29 11.44
C HIS A 462 5.75 8.34 11.84
N GLN A 463 4.95 8.77 10.87
CA GLN A 463 3.68 9.42 11.17
C GLN A 463 2.73 8.39 11.78
N CYS A 464 1.76 8.83 12.57
CA CYS A 464 0.79 7.93 13.19
C CYS A 464 -0.64 8.37 12.93
N VAL A 465 -1.51 7.37 12.80
CA VAL A 465 -2.96 7.51 12.74
C VAL A 465 -3.49 7.34 14.16
N ILE A 466 -4.42 8.22 14.54
CA ILE A 466 -5.17 8.11 15.80
C ILE A 466 -6.58 7.65 15.46
N ILE A 467 -7.00 6.57 16.11
CA ILE A 467 -8.38 6.07 16.04
C ILE A 467 -8.99 6.15 17.44
N PRO A 468 -10.08 6.93 17.61
CA PRO A 468 -10.84 6.91 18.87
C PRO A 468 -11.33 5.49 19.18
N PHE A 469 -11.15 5.03 20.42
CA PHE A 469 -11.52 3.68 20.84
C PHE A 469 -12.02 3.70 22.29
N TYR A 470 -13.34 3.84 22.44
CA TYR A 470 -14.00 4.11 23.72
C TYR A 470 -13.42 5.35 24.41
N ASP A 471 -13.00 5.24 25.68
CA ASP A 471 -12.35 6.31 26.44
C ASP A 471 -10.84 6.44 26.15
N LEU A 472 -10.30 5.60 25.26
CA LEU A 472 -8.89 5.54 24.90
C LEU A 472 -8.68 5.83 23.41
N HIS A 473 -7.43 5.81 22.98
CA HIS A 473 -7.05 6.01 21.58
C HIS A 473 -6.12 4.90 21.11
N LEU A 474 -6.38 4.37 19.92
CA LEU A 474 -5.48 3.46 19.24
C LEU A 474 -4.56 4.23 18.30
N PHE A 475 -3.27 3.97 18.42
CA PHE A 475 -2.24 4.55 17.58
C PHE A 475 -1.64 3.48 16.69
N SER A 476 -1.54 3.77 15.40
CA SER A 476 -0.91 2.90 14.43
C SER A 476 0.01 3.71 13.52
N GLU A 477 1.18 3.15 13.20
CA GLU A 477 2.15 3.81 12.34
C GLU A 477 1.75 3.75 10.86
N VAL A 478 1.98 4.86 10.17
CA VAL A 478 1.97 4.95 8.71
C VAL A 478 3.36 4.55 8.23
N LEU A 479 3.47 3.32 7.75
CA LEU A 479 4.69 2.70 7.27
C LEU A 479 4.96 3.02 5.80
N CYS A 480 3.91 3.32 5.02
CA CYS A 480 4.01 3.67 3.60
C CYS A 480 3.25 4.96 3.25
N ASN A 481 3.79 5.77 2.33
CA ASN A 481 3.23 7.10 1.98
C ASN A 481 1.80 7.11 1.42
N TYR A 482 1.24 5.96 1.06
CA TYR A 482 -0.12 5.83 0.51
C TYR A 482 -1.09 5.14 1.46
N GLU A 483 -0.63 4.80 2.67
CA GLU A 483 -1.49 4.37 3.76
C GLU A 483 -2.25 5.53 4.39
N HIS A 484 -1.85 6.78 4.11
CA HIS A 484 -2.41 7.98 4.71
C HIS A 484 -2.79 9.00 3.62
N ASP A 485 -4.08 9.20 3.40
CA ASP A 485 -4.67 10.36 2.74
C ASP A 485 -6.16 10.53 3.09
#